data_AF-A0A1K1M246-F1
#
_entry.id   AF-A0A1K1M246-F1
#
_cell.length_a   1.000
_cell.length_b   1.000
_cell.length_c   1.000
_cell.angle_alpha   90.00
_cell.angle_beta   90.00
_cell.angle_gamma   90.00
#
_symmetry.space_group_name_H-M   'P 1'
#
loop_
_entity.id
_entity.type
_entity.pdbx_description
1 polymer ?
#
loop_
_entity_poly.entity_id
_entity_poly.type
_entity_poly.pdbx_seq_one_letter_code
_entity_poly.pdbx_strand_id
1 'polypeptide(L)' 'MEKLAHDAGVEYSQVFKIEHAQTNATISTIHAIAKALKIPEKELFDFGL' A
#
# COMPACT_ATOMS: atom_id res chain seq x y z
N MET A 1 6.18 -8.72 -1.96
CA MET A 1 5.20 -7.92 -2.74
C MET A 1 4.03 -8.75 -3.26
N GLU A 2 4.23 -9.88 -3.95
CA GLU A 2 3.11 -10.69 -4.50
C GLU A 2 2.07 -11.11 -3.45
N LYS A 3 2.53 -11.57 -2.29
CA LYS A 3 1.64 -11.90 -1.18
C LYS A 3 0.84 -10.70 -0.66
N LEU A 4 1.48 -9.53 -0.55
CA LEU A 4 0.81 -8.30 -0.12
C LEU A 4 -0.23 -7.84 -1.15
N ALA A 5 0.12 -7.89 -2.44
CA ALA A 5 -0.78 -7.56 -3.53
C ALA A 5 -2.02 -8.48 -3.51
N HIS A 6 -1.80 -9.79 -3.37
CA HIS A 6 -2.85 -10.77 -3.22
C HIS A 6 -3.73 -10.51 -1.99
N ASP A 7 -3.13 -10.33 -0.82
CA ASP A 7 -3.85 -10.14 0.45
C ASP A 7 -4.58 -8.79 0.52
N ALA A 8 -4.08 -7.77 -0.18
CA ALA A 8 -4.72 -6.46 -0.30
C ALA A 8 -5.77 -6.40 -1.43
N GLY A 9 -5.83 -7.41 -2.32
CA GLY A 9 -6.68 -7.37 -3.51
C GLY A 9 -6.27 -6.26 -4.49
N VAL A 10 -4.98 -5.93 -4.53
CA VAL A 10 -4.41 -4.89 -5.39
C VAL A 10 -3.50 -5.54 -6.42
N GLU A 11 -3.49 -5.03 -7.65
CA GLU A 11 -2.56 -5.48 -8.69
C GLU A 11 -1.11 -5.36 -8.23
N TYR A 12 -0.29 -6.40 -8.46
CA TYR A 12 1.13 -6.39 -8.12
C TYR A 12 1.86 -5.17 -8.71
N SER A 13 1.52 -4.83 -9.95
CA SER A 13 2.10 -3.67 -10.65
C SER A 13 1.78 -2.34 -9.96
N GLN A 14 0.63 -2.22 -9.29
CA GLN A 14 0.29 -1.04 -8.50
C GLN A 14 1.14 -0.98 -7.22
N VAL A 15 1.24 -2.08 -6.47
CA VAL A 15 2.08 -2.13 -5.25
C VAL A 15 3.53 -1.77 -5.59
N PHE A 16 4.07 -2.34 -6.68
CA PHE A 16 5.41 -2.03 -7.18
C PHE A 16 5.58 -0.53 -7.49
N LYS A 17 4.64 0.07 -8.23
CA LYS A 17 4.70 1.50 -8.58
C LYS A 17 4.60 2.40 -7.35
N ILE A 18 3.81 2.01 -6.34
CA ILE A 18 3.67 2.77 -5.09
C ILE A 18 4.99 2.76 -4.31
N GLU A 19 5.62 1.59 -4.16
CA GLU A 19 6.92 1.48 -3.46
C GLU A 19 8.04 2.29 -4.16
N HIS A 20 8.00 2.38 -5.49
CA HIS A 20 8.98 3.14 -6.28
C HIS A 20 8.58 4.61 -6.49
N ALA A 21 7.54 5.10 -5.82
CA ALA A 21 7.00 6.45 -5.97
C ALA A 21 6.69 6.83 -7.45
N GLN A 22 6.38 5.84 -8.29
CA GLN A 22 6.04 6.02 -9.71
C GLN A 22 4.56 6.38 -9.91
N THR A 23 3.71 6.13 -8.92
CA THR A 23 2.30 6.49 -8.94
C THR A 23 1.86 6.96 -7.56
N ASN A 24 0.90 7.89 -7.53
CA ASN A 24 0.20 8.23 -6.31
C ASN A 24 -0.82 7.13 -6.00
N ALA A 25 -0.80 6.60 -4.78
CA ALA A 25 -1.82 5.67 -4.30
C ALA A 25 -3.11 6.43 -3.98
N THR A 26 -4.27 5.85 -4.29
CA THR A 26 -5.54 6.36 -3.77
C THR A 26 -5.67 5.99 -2.30
N ILE A 27 -6.50 6.73 -1.55
CA ILE A 27 -6.81 6.42 -0.15
C ILE A 27 -7.40 5.00 -0.01
N SER A 28 -8.20 4.56 -0.98
CA SER A 28 -8.74 3.19 -1.01
C SER A 28 -7.67 2.12 -1.11
N THR A 29 -6.64 2.33 -1.95
CA THR A 29 -5.51 1.40 -2.09
C THR A 29 -4.67 1.36 -0.81
N ILE A 30 -4.41 2.52 -0.20
CA ILE A 30 -3.72 2.61 1.09
C ILE A 30 -4.50 1.87 2.19
N HIS A 31 -5.81 2.06 2.27
CA HIS A 31 -6.66 1.34 3.23
C HIS A 31 -6.61 -0.18 3.02
N ALA A 32 -6.64 -0.65 1.77
CA ALA A 32 -6.52 -2.07 1.45
C ALA A 32 -5.16 -2.66 1.86
N ILE A 33 -4.08 -1.93 1.60
CA ILE A 33 -2.71 -2.31 1.99
C ILE A 33 -2.56 -2.33 3.52
N ALA A 34 -3.04 -1.31 4.23
CA ALA A 34 -3.01 -1.24 5.69
C ALA A 34 -3.75 -2.43 6.33
N LYS A 35 -4.94 -2.75 5.80
CA LYS A 35 -5.75 -3.90 6.24
C LYS A 35 -5.04 -5.23 6.00
N ALA A 36 -4.39 -5.40 4.85
CA ALA A 36 -3.61 -6.60 4.54
C ALA A 36 -2.39 -6.76 5.47
N LEU A 37 -1.73 -5.65 5.81
CA LEU A 37 -0.60 -5.61 6.75
C LEU A 37 -1.02 -5.69 8.22
N LYS A 38 -2.32 -5.58 8.52
CA LYS A 38 -2.88 -5.55 9.88
C LYS A 38 -2.31 -4.42 10.74
N ILE A 39 -2.04 -3.28 10.12
CA ILE A 39 -1.58 -2.06 10.77
C ILE A 39 -2.60 -0.94 10.59
N PRO A 40 -2.64 0.05 11.49
CA PRO A 40 -3.39 1.29 11.25
C PRO A 40 -2.86 2.04 10.02
N GLU A 41 -3.74 2.71 9.28
CA GLU A 41 -3.39 3.47 8.07
C GLU A 41 -2.32 4.55 8.34
N LYS A 42 -2.32 5.13 9.54
CA LYS A 42 -1.32 6.13 9.96
C LYS A 42 0.12 5.62 9.91
N GLU A 43 0.33 4.31 10.12
CA GLU A 43 1.67 3.71 10.10
C GLU A 43 2.25 3.65 8.68
N LEU A 44 1.43 3.81 7.64
CA LEU A 44 1.89 3.92 6.24
C LEU A 44 2.39 5.33 5.90
N PHE A 45 2.19 6.29 6.80
CA PHE A 45 2.48 7.70 6.59
C PHE A 45 3.42 8.24 7.67
N ASP A 46 4.52 7.53 7.92
CA ASP A 46 5.61 7.99 8.78
C ASP A 46 6.59 8.85 7.99
N PHE A 47 6.14 10.08 7.72
CA PHE A 47 7.00 11.10 7.13
C PHE A 47 7.73 11.78 8.29
N GLY A 48 8.96 11.37 8.58
CA GLY A 48 9.85 12.00 9.57
C GLY A 48 10.27 13.41 9.19
N LEU A 49 9.28 14.30 9.05
CA LEU A 49 9.36 15.73 8.73
C LEU A 49 9.42 16.58 10.01
#